data_AF-A0A7V9KJX8-F1
#
_entry.id   AF-A0A7V9KJX8-F1
#
_cell.length_a   1.000
_cell.length_b   1.000
_cell.length_c   1.000
_cell.angle_alpha   90.00
_cell.angle_beta   90.00
_cell.angle_gamma   90.00
#
_symmetry.space_group_name_H-M   'P 1'
#
loop_
_entity.id
_entity.type
_entity.pdbx_description
1 polymer ?
#
loop_
_entity_poly.entity_id
_entity_poly.type
_entity_poly.pdbx_seq_one_letter_code
_entity_poly.pdbx_strand_id
1 'polypeptide(L)'
;MAFTLGFHIILSCIGVALPAMMLIAEYRGRKHGDEVALDLARRWSKAAAVLFAVGAVTGTVLSFEMGLLWPRFMERFGEVFGTGFAIEGIFFFTEAIFIAVYIYGWKRLRGWAHFWSGVPIVVAGIGGAFSVVAVNSWMNQPQGFQLDAAGDVVQTEPLKALFNPATVYEFPHMLLAAYMVVGFGLASIYAIGMLRKPALRTSHRHRLGLLIPLTVAAILTPVQLYVGD
;
A
#
# COMPACT_ATOMS: atom_id res chain seq x y z
N MET A 1 10.11 18.79 -0.36
CA MET A 1 9.35 17.52 -0.36
C MET A 1 10.20 16.26 -0.25
N ALA A 2 11.52 16.25 -0.53
CA ALA A 2 12.31 15.01 -0.49
C ALA A 2 12.28 14.30 0.88
N PHE A 3 12.47 15.04 1.98
CA PHE A 3 12.46 14.48 3.33
C PHE A 3 11.10 13.87 3.71
N THR A 4 10.02 14.61 3.48
CA THR A 4 8.63 14.21 3.77
C THR A 4 8.21 13.01 2.94
N LEU A 5 8.50 13.01 1.63
CA LEU A 5 8.20 11.89 0.74
C LEU A 5 9.01 10.64 1.12
N GLY A 6 10.30 10.81 1.44
CA GLY A 6 11.18 9.73 1.88
C GLY A 6 10.72 9.04 3.18
N PHE A 7 10.10 9.78 4.09
CA PHE A 7 9.44 9.19 5.27
C PHE A 7 8.10 8.55 4.93
N HIS A 8 7.28 9.21 4.12
CA HIS A 8 5.94 8.74 3.79
C HIS A 8 5.98 7.41 3.02
N ILE A 9 6.92 7.22 2.10
CA ILE A 9 6.98 6.00 1.27
C ILE A 9 7.18 4.72 2.12
N ILE A 10 7.90 4.81 3.24
CA ILE A 10 8.07 3.69 4.17
C ILE A 10 6.71 3.26 4.73
N LEU A 11 5.90 4.24 5.17
CA LEU A 11 4.58 4.01 5.75
C LEU A 11 3.57 3.59 4.67
N SER A 12 3.66 4.17 3.48
CA SER A 12 2.82 3.85 2.33
C SER A 12 3.01 2.39 1.89
N CYS A 13 4.26 1.93 1.72
CA CYS A 13 4.54 0.52 1.44
C CYS A 13 3.92 -0.42 2.48
N ILE A 14 4.04 -0.07 3.77
CA ILE A 14 3.42 -0.83 4.87
C ILE A 14 1.89 -0.84 4.74
N GLY A 15 1.27 0.31 4.48
CA GLY A 15 -0.18 0.42 4.28
C GLY A 15 -0.67 -0.48 3.16
N VAL A 16 0.03 -0.50 2.02
CA VAL A 16 -0.35 -1.30 0.85
C VAL A 16 -0.24 -2.81 1.09
N ALA A 17 0.87 -3.27 1.68
CA ALA A 17 1.19 -4.71 1.69
C ALA A 17 0.92 -5.44 3.02
N LEU A 18 0.96 -4.76 4.17
CA LEU A 18 0.70 -5.41 5.46
C LEU A 18 -0.72 -5.99 5.58
N PRO A 19 -1.79 -5.34 5.07
CA PRO A 19 -3.13 -5.93 5.05
C PRO A 19 -3.20 -7.26 4.30
N ALA A 20 -2.43 -7.42 3.22
CA ALA A 20 -2.37 -8.68 2.49
C ALA A 20 -1.73 -9.79 3.36
N MET A 21 -0.66 -9.49 4.09
CA MET A 21 -0.03 -10.44 5.02
C MET A 21 -1.00 -10.85 6.13
N MET A 22 -1.76 -9.89 6.67
CA MET A 22 -2.81 -10.14 7.66
C MET A 22 -3.88 -11.10 7.13
N LEU A 23 -4.37 -10.86 5.91
CA LEU A 23 -5.38 -11.70 5.27
C LEU A 23 -4.86 -13.11 4.98
N ILE A 24 -3.60 -13.26 4.54
CA ILE A 24 -3.00 -14.58 4.33
C ILE A 24 -2.94 -15.36 5.65
N ALA A 25 -2.53 -14.70 6.74
CA ALA A 25 -2.52 -15.31 8.07
C ALA A 25 -3.94 -15.69 8.54
N GLU A 26 -4.92 -14.81 8.34
CA GLU A 26 -6.32 -15.11 8.70
C GLU A 26 -6.88 -16.26 7.87
N TYR A 27 -6.71 -16.23 6.55
CA TYR A 27 -7.15 -17.29 5.64
C TYR A 27 -6.59 -18.65 6.08
N ARG A 28 -5.28 -18.72 6.32
CA ARG A 28 -4.62 -19.92 6.83
C ARG A 28 -5.23 -20.38 8.16
N GLY A 29 -5.40 -19.45 9.10
CA GLY A 29 -5.99 -19.71 10.42
C GLY A 29 -7.39 -20.30 10.32
N ARG A 30 -8.23 -19.76 9.44
CA ARG A 30 -9.60 -20.25 9.25
C ARG A 30 -9.68 -21.56 8.50
N LYS A 31 -8.89 -21.72 7.44
CA LYS A 31 -8.89 -22.92 6.61
C LYS A 31 -8.38 -24.14 7.37
N HIS A 32 -7.40 -23.96 8.26
CA HIS A 32 -6.72 -25.05 8.96
C HIS A 32 -7.06 -25.14 10.46
N GLY A 33 -7.91 -24.26 10.99
CA GLY A 33 -8.17 -24.20 12.44
C GLY A 33 -6.94 -23.80 13.27
N ASP A 34 -6.04 -23.01 12.68
CA ASP A 34 -4.79 -22.59 13.32
C ASP A 34 -5.00 -21.28 14.10
N GLU A 35 -5.30 -21.41 15.38
CA GLU A 35 -5.50 -20.27 16.31
C GLU A 35 -4.27 -19.36 16.42
N VAL A 36 -3.06 -19.88 16.17
CA VAL A 36 -1.84 -19.08 16.21
C VAL A 36 -1.74 -18.18 14.98
N ALA A 37 -2.19 -18.65 13.81
CA ALA A 37 -2.29 -17.82 12.61
C ALA A 37 -3.36 -16.72 12.76
N LEU A 38 -4.48 -17.02 13.43
CA LEU A 38 -5.49 -16.01 13.78
C LEU A 38 -4.97 -14.96 14.78
N ASP A 39 -4.23 -15.38 15.81
CA ASP A 39 -3.56 -14.48 16.74
C ASP A 39 -2.54 -13.58 16.00
N LEU A 40 -1.83 -14.14 15.02
CA LEU A 40 -0.88 -13.40 14.20
C LEU A 40 -1.57 -12.31 13.37
N ALA A 41 -2.65 -12.67 12.65
CA ALA A 41 -3.45 -11.72 11.87
C ALA A 41 -4.00 -10.57 12.75
N ARG A 42 -4.47 -10.88 13.96
CA ARG A 42 -4.96 -9.88 14.94
C ARG A 42 -3.84 -9.00 15.50
N ARG A 43 -2.63 -9.53 15.68
CA ARG A 43 -1.48 -8.74 16.13
C ARG A 43 -1.03 -7.77 15.04
N TRP A 44 -0.91 -8.25 13.82
CA TRP A 44 -0.56 -7.42 12.67
C TRP A 44 -1.61 -6.35 12.40
N SER A 45 -2.90 -6.64 12.60
CA SER A 45 -3.96 -5.63 12.43
C SER A 45 -3.83 -4.44 13.37
N LYS A 46 -3.36 -4.65 14.60
CA LYS A 46 -3.09 -3.56 15.55
C LYS A 46 -1.91 -2.71 15.10
N ALA A 47 -0.85 -3.34 14.59
CA ALA A 47 0.30 -2.63 14.05
C ALA A 47 -0.09 -1.83 12.79
N ALA A 48 -0.85 -2.45 11.89
CA ALA A 48 -1.38 -1.80 10.69
C ALA A 48 -2.21 -0.57 11.04
N ALA A 49 -3.07 -0.62 12.06
CA ALA A 49 -3.86 0.53 12.50
C ALA A 49 -3.01 1.74 12.88
N VAL A 50 -1.96 1.52 13.68
CA VAL A 50 -1.07 2.58 14.14
C VAL A 50 -0.27 3.15 12.97
N LEU A 51 0.30 2.28 12.14
CA LEU A 51 1.13 2.68 11.00
C LEU A 51 0.29 3.40 9.93
N PHE A 52 -0.94 2.95 9.70
CA PHE A 52 -1.90 3.60 8.82
C PHE A 52 -2.24 5.01 9.31
N ALA A 53 -2.49 5.20 10.61
CA ALA A 53 -2.77 6.53 11.16
C ALA A 53 -1.60 7.51 10.95
N VAL A 54 -0.36 7.07 11.16
CA VAL A 54 0.83 7.91 10.88
C VAL A 54 1.00 8.14 9.37
N GLY A 55 0.74 7.12 8.55
CA GLY A 55 0.72 7.21 7.09
C GLY A 55 -0.26 8.28 6.58
N ALA A 56 -1.48 8.28 7.11
CA ALA A 56 -2.51 9.26 6.79
C ALA A 56 -2.08 10.71 7.07
N VAL A 57 -1.43 10.94 8.23
CA VAL A 57 -0.92 12.27 8.60
C VAL A 57 0.19 12.71 7.63
N THR A 58 1.15 11.83 7.35
CA THR A 58 2.26 12.16 6.44
C THR A 58 1.79 12.37 4.99
N GLY A 59 0.79 11.63 4.51
CA GLY A 59 0.19 11.85 3.19
C GLY A 59 -0.60 13.15 3.09
N THR A 60 -1.31 13.51 4.17
CA THR A 60 -1.97 14.82 4.28
C THR A 60 -0.95 15.96 4.16
N VAL A 61 0.18 15.88 4.88
CA VAL A 61 1.27 16.87 4.78
C VAL A 61 1.77 16.99 3.34
N LEU A 62 2.01 15.87 2.64
CA LEU A 62 2.45 15.90 1.24
C LEU A 62 1.44 16.56 0.30
N SER A 63 0.14 16.34 0.52
CA SER A 63 -0.92 16.96 -0.29
C SER A 63 -0.88 18.49 -0.18
N PHE A 64 -0.65 19.02 1.03
CA PHE A 64 -0.44 20.46 1.23
C PHE A 64 0.90 20.94 0.69
N GLU A 65 1.99 20.17 0.85
CA GLU A 65 3.29 20.54 0.30
C GLU A 65 3.28 20.68 -1.22
N MET A 66 2.55 19.82 -1.95
CA MET A 66 2.37 19.96 -3.40
C MET A 66 1.74 21.31 -3.77
N GLY A 67 0.67 21.72 -3.09
CA GLY A 67 0.01 23.01 -3.32
C GLY A 67 0.85 24.22 -2.92
N LEU A 68 1.52 24.15 -1.77
CA LEU A 68 2.26 25.28 -1.19
C LEU A 68 3.63 25.48 -1.83
N LEU A 69 4.34 24.39 -2.15
CA LEU A 69 5.71 24.46 -2.67
C LEU A 69 5.77 24.48 -4.19
N TRP A 70 4.72 24.01 -4.87
CA TRP A 70 4.65 23.96 -6.33
C TRP A 70 3.38 24.63 -6.90
N PRO A 71 3.06 25.88 -6.50
CA PRO A 71 1.79 26.52 -6.83
C PRO A 71 1.58 26.68 -8.34
N ARG A 72 2.60 27.11 -9.09
CA ARG A 72 2.50 27.26 -10.56
C ARG A 72 2.32 25.94 -11.29
N PHE A 73 2.91 24.86 -10.75
CA PHE A 73 2.74 23.53 -11.32
C PHE A 73 1.30 23.04 -11.10
N MET A 74 0.79 23.21 -9.88
CA MET A 74 -0.58 22.84 -9.52
C MET A 74 -1.62 23.69 -10.27
N GLU A 75 -1.38 24.99 -10.43
CA GLU A 75 -2.24 25.90 -11.21
C GLU A 75 -2.34 25.45 -12.66
N ARG A 76 -1.22 25.09 -13.28
CA ARG A 76 -1.16 24.78 -14.70
C ARG A 76 -1.61 23.36 -15.03
N PHE A 77 -1.25 22.37 -14.21
CA PHE A 77 -1.42 20.96 -14.54
C PHE A 77 -2.32 20.20 -13.56
N GLY A 78 -2.77 20.84 -12.47
CA GLY A 78 -3.59 20.20 -11.44
C GLY A 78 -4.88 19.59 -11.98
N GLU A 79 -5.47 20.15 -13.04
CA GLU A 79 -6.66 19.57 -13.67
C GLU A 79 -6.38 18.24 -14.39
N VAL A 80 -5.15 18.02 -14.87
CA VAL A 80 -4.78 16.82 -15.62
C VAL A 80 -4.63 15.61 -14.69
N PHE A 81 -3.81 15.76 -13.65
CA PHE A 81 -3.49 14.66 -12.73
C PHE A 81 -4.31 14.68 -11.44
N GLY A 82 -5.07 15.75 -11.17
CA GLY A 82 -5.93 15.87 -9.99
C GLY A 82 -6.97 14.76 -9.87
N THR A 83 -7.39 14.20 -11.01
CA THR A 83 -8.25 12.99 -11.03
C THR A 83 -7.57 11.80 -10.34
N GLY A 84 -6.25 11.64 -10.49
CA GLY A 84 -5.49 10.60 -9.78
C GLY A 84 -5.57 10.76 -8.26
N PHE A 85 -5.31 11.96 -7.74
CA PHE A 85 -5.45 12.23 -6.30
C PHE A 85 -6.89 12.08 -5.78
N ALA A 86 -7.90 12.42 -6.59
CA ALA A 86 -9.29 12.19 -6.22
C ALA A 86 -9.61 10.69 -6.07
N ILE A 87 -9.12 9.86 -7.00
CA ILE A 87 -9.27 8.39 -6.94
C ILE A 87 -8.51 7.82 -5.74
N GLU A 88 -7.29 8.31 -5.47
CA GLU A 88 -6.55 7.95 -4.26
C GLU A 88 -7.39 8.22 -3.00
N GLY A 89 -8.02 9.41 -2.91
CA GLY A 89 -8.90 9.75 -1.79
C GLY A 89 -10.03 8.73 -1.58
N ILE A 90 -10.69 8.29 -2.65
CA ILE A 90 -11.75 7.27 -2.58
C ILE A 90 -11.22 5.96 -2.01
N PHE A 91 -10.07 5.50 -2.51
CA PHE A 91 -9.45 4.28 -2.03
C PHE A 91 -8.95 4.41 -0.58
N PHE A 92 -8.31 5.53 -0.23
CA PHE A 92 -7.85 5.81 1.14
C PHE A 92 -9.00 5.78 2.15
N PHE A 93 -10.14 6.43 1.84
CA PHE A 93 -11.32 6.38 2.71
C PHE A 93 -11.92 4.98 2.79
N THR A 94 -11.97 4.26 1.67
CA THR A 94 -12.44 2.85 1.64
C THR A 94 -11.56 1.99 2.54
N GLU A 95 -10.24 2.14 2.42
CA GLU A 95 -9.26 1.44 3.23
C GLU A 95 -9.47 1.76 4.73
N ALA A 96 -9.58 3.04 5.09
CA ALA A 96 -9.81 3.48 6.47
C ALA A 96 -11.08 2.88 7.09
N ILE A 97 -12.19 2.87 6.34
CA ILE A 97 -13.47 2.29 6.78
C ILE A 97 -13.28 0.79 7.05
N PHE A 98 -12.72 0.05 6.10
CA PHE A 98 -12.60 -1.40 6.23
C PHE A 98 -11.53 -1.82 7.24
N ILE A 99 -10.46 -1.05 7.43
CA ILE A 99 -9.50 -1.24 8.54
C ILE A 99 -10.23 -1.16 9.88
N ALA A 100 -11.07 -0.15 10.08
CA ALA A 100 -11.86 -0.03 11.32
C ALA A 100 -12.81 -1.22 11.49
N VAL A 101 -13.54 -1.60 10.43
CA VAL A 101 -14.43 -2.77 10.46
C VAL A 101 -13.67 -4.04 10.80
N TYR A 102 -12.51 -4.28 10.20
CA TYR A 102 -11.68 -5.46 10.46
C TYR A 102 -11.19 -5.49 11.91
N ILE A 103 -10.64 -4.38 12.43
CA ILE A 103 -10.11 -4.33 13.79
C ILE A 103 -11.21 -4.54 14.85
N TYR A 104 -12.34 -3.87 14.70
CA TYR A 104 -13.45 -3.99 15.66
C TYR A 104 -14.33 -5.22 15.39
N GLY A 105 -14.21 -5.82 14.21
CA GLY A 105 -14.96 -6.98 13.74
C GLY A 105 -14.56 -8.29 14.37
N TRP A 106 -13.35 -8.41 14.94
CA TRP A 106 -12.82 -9.68 15.48
C TRP A 106 -13.75 -10.41 16.46
N LYS A 107 -14.56 -9.67 17.23
CA LYS A 107 -15.56 -10.21 18.17
C LYS A 107 -17.02 -10.07 17.70
N ARG A 108 -17.26 -9.36 16.59
CA ARG A 108 -18.60 -8.98 16.11
C ARG A 108 -19.01 -9.68 14.82
N LEU A 109 -18.05 -10.07 13.99
CA LEU A 109 -18.28 -10.72 12.70
C LEU A 109 -18.04 -12.23 12.80
N ARG A 110 -18.82 -13.00 12.05
CA ARG A 110 -18.58 -14.44 11.85
C ARG A 110 -17.28 -14.63 11.10
N GLY A 111 -16.63 -15.78 11.30
CA GLY A 111 -15.27 -15.99 10.84
C GLY A 111 -14.99 -15.59 9.39
N TRP A 112 -15.64 -16.22 8.42
CA TRP A 112 -15.43 -15.87 7.01
C TRP A 112 -15.93 -14.46 6.65
N ALA A 113 -16.97 -13.94 7.32
CA ALA A 113 -17.41 -12.56 7.12
C ALA A 113 -16.35 -11.55 7.58
N HIS A 114 -15.62 -11.84 8.66
CA HIS A 114 -14.48 -11.06 9.11
C HIS A 114 -13.36 -11.06 8.06
N PHE A 115 -12.99 -12.24 7.55
CA PHE A 115 -11.97 -12.35 6.49
C PHE A 115 -12.35 -11.51 5.26
N TRP A 116 -13.59 -11.62 4.79
CA TRP A 116 -14.07 -10.85 3.65
C TRP A 116 -14.11 -9.34 3.90
N SER A 117 -14.26 -8.91 5.17
CA SER A 117 -14.16 -7.49 5.51
C SER A 117 -12.75 -6.91 5.34
N GLY A 118 -11.71 -7.74 5.35
CA GLY A 118 -10.35 -7.29 5.11
C GLY A 118 -9.97 -7.20 3.62
N VAL A 119 -10.69 -7.89 2.73
CA VAL A 119 -10.38 -7.89 1.27
C VAL A 119 -10.44 -6.49 0.66
N PRO A 120 -11.46 -5.65 0.95
CA PRO A 120 -11.50 -4.27 0.47
C PRO A 120 -10.28 -3.43 0.89
N ILE A 121 -9.65 -3.73 2.03
CA ILE A 121 -8.44 -3.04 2.48
C ILE A 121 -7.30 -3.25 1.47
N VAL A 122 -7.07 -4.49 1.05
CA VAL A 122 -6.02 -4.82 0.07
C VAL A 122 -6.34 -4.24 -1.30
N VAL A 123 -7.58 -4.36 -1.75
CA VAL A 123 -8.00 -3.81 -3.05
C VAL A 123 -7.85 -2.29 -3.06
N ALA A 124 -8.23 -1.63 -1.97
CA ALA A 124 -8.09 -0.20 -1.83
C ALA A 124 -6.62 0.24 -1.76
N GLY A 125 -5.77 -0.47 -1.01
CA GLY A 125 -4.33 -0.19 -0.98
C GLY A 125 -3.69 -0.30 -2.37
N ILE A 126 -4.06 -1.31 -3.17
CA ILE A 126 -3.59 -1.45 -4.56
C ILE A 126 -4.12 -0.31 -5.45
N GLY A 127 -5.40 0.05 -5.32
CA GLY A 127 -6.01 1.14 -6.07
C GLY A 127 -5.44 2.52 -5.73
N GLY A 128 -5.17 2.77 -4.45
CA GLY A 128 -4.49 3.98 -3.98
C GLY A 128 -3.07 4.07 -4.51
N ALA A 129 -2.30 2.98 -4.40
CA ALA A 129 -0.95 2.90 -4.98
C ALA A 129 -0.95 3.14 -6.50
N PHE A 130 -1.89 2.54 -7.23
CA PHE A 130 -2.06 2.79 -8.66
C PHE A 130 -2.29 4.28 -8.94
N SER A 131 -3.18 4.91 -8.18
CA SER A 131 -3.58 6.30 -8.40
C SER A 131 -2.42 7.27 -8.21
N VAL A 132 -1.63 7.10 -7.15
CA VAL A 132 -0.47 7.95 -6.85
C VAL A 132 0.68 7.69 -7.83
N VAL A 133 0.94 6.41 -8.14
CA VAL A 133 1.99 6.07 -9.12
C VAL A 133 1.61 6.54 -10.50
N ALA A 134 0.35 6.47 -10.91
CA ALA A 134 -0.11 7.01 -12.19
C ALA A 134 0.15 8.53 -12.31
N VAL A 135 -0.01 9.29 -11.21
CA VAL A 135 0.37 10.71 -11.17
C VAL A 135 1.89 10.86 -11.37
N ASN A 136 2.71 10.09 -10.66
CA ASN A 136 4.17 10.11 -10.84
C ASN A 136 4.58 9.75 -12.27
N SER A 137 4.00 8.69 -12.83
CA SER A 137 4.25 8.23 -14.20
C SER A 137 3.85 9.30 -15.22
N TRP A 138 2.74 10.01 -14.97
CA TRP A 138 2.34 11.13 -15.81
C TRP A 138 3.34 12.29 -15.74
N MET A 139 3.93 12.57 -14.57
CA MET A 139 5.00 13.57 -14.44
C MET A 139 6.25 13.18 -15.25
N ASN A 140 6.53 11.88 -15.41
CA ASN A 140 7.61 11.38 -16.26
C ASN A 140 7.27 11.38 -17.75
N GLN A 141 6.03 11.02 -18.12
CA GLN A 141 5.54 10.98 -19.50
C GLN A 141 4.17 11.67 -19.64
N PRO A 142 4.16 13.01 -19.72
CA PRO A 142 2.91 13.76 -19.74
C PRO A 142 2.12 13.52 -21.02
N GLN A 143 0.85 13.14 -20.87
CA GLN A 143 -0.10 12.98 -21.98
C GLN A 143 -1.54 13.21 -21.52
N GLY A 144 -2.48 13.23 -22.47
CA GLY A 144 -3.90 13.38 -22.17
C GLY A 144 -4.29 14.81 -21.81
N PHE A 145 -3.61 15.81 -22.37
CA PHE A 145 -4.01 17.21 -22.26
C PHE A 145 -3.59 18.02 -23.50
N GLN A 146 -4.21 19.18 -23.70
CA GLN A 146 -3.81 20.17 -24.71
C GLN A 146 -3.48 21.50 -24.03
N LEU A 147 -2.52 22.22 -24.60
CA LEU A 147 -2.12 23.55 -24.17
C LEU A 147 -2.58 24.60 -25.18
N ASP A 148 -2.99 25.77 -24.69
CA ASP A 148 -3.20 26.94 -25.54
C ASP A 148 -1.88 27.68 -25.85
N ALA A 149 -2.00 28.84 -26.50
CA ALA A 149 -0.86 29.69 -26.85
C ALA A 149 -0.19 30.36 -25.63
N ALA A 150 -0.90 30.54 -24.51
CA ALA A 150 -0.33 31.00 -23.25
C ALA A 150 0.35 29.84 -22.48
N GLY A 151 0.04 28.61 -22.89
CA GLY A 151 0.53 27.38 -22.31
C GLY A 151 -0.39 26.81 -21.22
N ASP A 152 -1.60 27.32 -21.07
CA ASP A 152 -2.56 26.85 -20.08
C ASP A 152 -3.27 25.59 -20.58
N VAL A 153 -3.64 24.70 -19.66
CA VAL A 153 -4.36 23.48 -19.99
C VAL A 153 -5.80 23.83 -20.37
N VAL A 154 -6.20 23.46 -21.59
CA VAL A 154 -7.55 23.78 -22.12
C VAL A 154 -8.42 22.55 -22.36
N GLN A 155 -7.81 21.36 -22.35
CA GLN A 155 -8.54 20.10 -22.51
C GLN A 155 -7.79 19.00 -21.78
N THR A 156 -8.52 18.12 -21.09
CA THR A 156 -7.96 16.97 -20.36
C THR A 156 -8.67 15.69 -20.75
N GLU A 157 -7.89 14.61 -20.82
CA GLU A 157 -8.36 13.25 -21.06
C GLU A 157 -7.84 12.37 -19.90
N PRO A 158 -8.58 12.31 -18.77
CA PRO A 158 -8.07 11.71 -17.53
C PRO A 158 -7.63 10.25 -17.68
N LEU A 159 -8.33 9.46 -18.50
CA LEU A 159 -7.94 8.07 -18.74
C LEU A 159 -6.60 7.95 -19.46
N LYS A 160 -6.32 8.84 -20.43
CA LYS A 160 -5.00 8.88 -21.08
C LYS A 160 -3.94 9.34 -20.08
N ALA A 161 -4.24 10.31 -19.23
CA ALA A 161 -3.28 10.77 -18.22
C ALA A 161 -2.92 9.64 -17.22
N LEU A 162 -3.91 8.91 -16.73
CA LEU A 162 -3.73 7.80 -15.77
C LEU A 162 -3.02 6.60 -16.39
N PHE A 163 -3.42 6.19 -17.60
CA PHE A 163 -2.86 5.03 -18.30
C PHE A 163 -1.83 5.45 -19.34
N ASN A 164 -0.80 6.18 -18.90
CA ASN A 164 0.34 6.52 -19.74
C ASN A 164 1.33 5.36 -19.89
N PRO A 165 2.22 5.40 -20.90
CA PRO A 165 3.13 4.28 -21.14
C PRO A 165 4.06 4.00 -19.95
N ALA A 166 4.44 5.02 -19.16
CA ALA A 166 5.23 4.82 -17.94
C ALA A 166 4.46 4.09 -16.83
N THR A 167 3.14 4.31 -16.70
CA THR A 167 2.30 3.64 -15.69
C THR A 167 2.38 2.11 -15.81
N VAL A 168 2.53 1.57 -17.02
CA VAL A 168 2.60 0.12 -17.28
C VAL A 168 3.85 -0.51 -16.64
N TYR A 169 4.91 0.26 -16.44
CA TYR A 169 6.16 -0.21 -15.83
C TYR A 169 6.27 0.21 -14.36
N GLU A 170 6.03 1.49 -14.07
CA GLU A 170 6.22 2.04 -12.72
C GLU A 170 5.24 1.45 -11.70
N PHE A 171 3.97 1.24 -12.06
CA PHE A 171 2.99 0.71 -11.10
C PHE A 171 3.29 -0.74 -10.70
N PRO A 172 3.47 -1.70 -11.64
CA PRO A 172 3.84 -3.05 -11.25
C PRO A 172 5.15 -3.10 -10.46
N HIS A 173 6.16 -2.32 -10.86
CA HIS A 173 7.45 -2.27 -10.15
C HIS A 173 7.28 -1.79 -8.71
N MET A 174 6.55 -0.68 -8.50
CA MET A 174 6.34 -0.09 -7.18
C MET A 174 5.47 -0.99 -6.30
N LEU A 175 4.43 -1.61 -6.86
CA LEU A 175 3.55 -2.51 -6.12
C LEU A 175 4.32 -3.74 -5.62
N LEU A 176 5.07 -4.41 -6.50
CA LEU A 176 5.88 -5.56 -6.14
C LEU A 176 6.96 -5.20 -5.12
N ALA A 177 7.63 -4.05 -5.29
CA ALA A 177 8.62 -3.54 -4.34
C ALA A 177 8.02 -3.30 -2.95
N ALA A 178 6.81 -2.72 -2.87
CA ALA A 178 6.11 -2.52 -1.59
C ALA A 178 5.87 -3.84 -0.86
N TYR A 179 5.41 -4.88 -1.58
CA TYR A 179 5.20 -6.20 -1.01
C TYR A 179 6.51 -6.89 -0.59
N MET A 180 7.59 -6.71 -1.35
CA MET A 180 8.91 -7.23 -0.99
C MET A 180 9.48 -6.55 0.26
N VAL A 181 9.44 -5.22 0.32
CA VAL A 181 9.95 -4.45 1.48
C VAL A 181 9.19 -4.84 2.74
N VAL A 182 7.86 -4.91 2.67
CA VAL A 182 7.05 -5.32 3.82
C VAL A 182 7.23 -6.79 4.15
N GLY A 183 7.33 -7.67 3.15
CA GLY A 183 7.54 -9.10 3.35
C GLY A 183 8.88 -9.40 4.04
N PHE A 184 9.99 -8.89 3.51
CA PHE A 184 11.30 -9.05 4.15
C PHE A 184 11.40 -8.30 5.48
N GLY A 185 10.84 -7.09 5.58
CA GLY A 185 10.82 -6.30 6.82
C GLY A 185 10.07 -7.01 7.94
N LEU A 186 8.86 -7.49 7.67
CA LEU A 186 8.04 -8.22 8.65
C LEU A 186 8.69 -9.55 9.04
N ALA A 187 9.21 -10.31 8.07
CA ALA A 187 9.96 -11.54 8.31
C ALA A 187 11.16 -11.29 9.25
N SER A 188 11.88 -10.18 9.05
CA SER A 188 13.05 -9.80 9.83
C SER A 188 12.73 -9.58 11.31
N ILE A 189 11.55 -9.02 11.65
CA ILE A 189 11.11 -8.86 13.05
C ILE A 189 11.09 -10.21 13.77
N TYR A 190 10.54 -11.24 13.12
CA TYR A 190 10.46 -12.59 13.68
C TYR A 190 11.81 -13.30 13.68
N ALA A 191 12.63 -13.12 12.64
CA ALA A 191 13.99 -13.64 12.57
C ALA A 191 14.87 -13.10 13.71
N ILE A 192 14.87 -11.78 13.92
CA ILE A 192 15.60 -11.14 15.02
C ILE A 192 15.11 -11.65 16.37
N GLY A 193 13.81 -11.85 16.55
CA GLY A 193 13.25 -12.50 17.74
C GLY A 193 13.84 -13.89 18.00
N MET A 194 13.90 -14.73 16.96
CA MET A 194 14.49 -16.07 17.03
C MET A 194 16.00 -16.10 17.26
N LEU A 195 16.72 -15.07 16.78
CA LEU A 195 18.16 -14.92 17.01
C LEU A 195 18.45 -14.51 18.46
N ARG A 196 17.70 -13.53 18.98
CA ARG A 196 17.87 -13.01 20.36
C ARG A 196 17.41 -14.00 21.42
N LYS A 197 16.42 -14.83 21.12
CA LYS A 197 15.86 -15.83 22.05
C LYS A 197 15.72 -17.18 21.34
N PRO A 198 16.71 -18.09 21.46
CA PRO A 198 16.69 -19.38 20.78
C PRO A 198 15.44 -20.23 21.05
N ALA A 199 14.82 -20.09 22.23
CA ALA A 199 13.54 -20.75 22.55
C ALA A 199 12.39 -20.39 21.59
N LEU A 200 12.47 -19.25 20.88
CA LEU A 200 11.47 -18.83 19.90
C LEU A 200 11.62 -19.55 18.54
N ARG A 201 12.74 -20.25 18.30
CA ARG A 201 12.96 -21.01 17.04
C ARG A 201 12.00 -22.19 16.88
N THR A 202 11.51 -22.74 17.98
CA THR A 202 10.48 -23.80 18.00
C THR A 202 9.07 -23.24 18.16
N SER A 203 8.92 -21.92 18.37
CA SER A 203 7.62 -21.27 18.52
C SER A 203 6.87 -21.25 17.18
N HIS A 204 5.70 -21.88 17.15
CA HIS A 204 4.81 -21.88 15.98
C HIS A 204 4.49 -20.45 15.49
N ARG A 205 4.23 -19.52 16.42
CA ARG A 205 3.96 -18.11 16.10
C ARG A 205 5.12 -17.45 15.36
N HIS A 206 6.34 -17.64 15.83
CA HIS A 206 7.51 -17.01 15.20
C HIS A 206 7.81 -17.67 13.85
N ARG A 207 7.60 -18.99 13.73
CA ARG A 207 7.74 -19.70 12.45
C ARG A 207 6.76 -19.18 11.42
N LEU A 208 5.47 -19.04 11.77
CA LEU A 208 4.48 -18.46 10.86
C LEU A 208 4.77 -16.99 10.54
N GLY A 209 5.13 -16.21 11.56
CA GLY A 209 5.49 -14.79 11.40
C GLY A 209 6.71 -14.57 10.52
N LEU A 210 7.65 -15.52 10.49
CA LEU A 210 8.75 -15.53 9.55
C LEU A 210 8.30 -15.98 8.15
N LEU A 211 7.68 -17.15 8.06
CA LEU A 211 7.45 -17.84 6.80
C LEU A 211 6.40 -17.16 5.92
N ILE A 212 5.27 -16.70 6.47
CA ILE A 212 4.21 -16.07 5.68
C ILE A 212 4.76 -14.88 4.84
N PRO A 213 5.35 -13.84 5.47
CA PRO A 213 5.81 -12.68 4.71
C PRO A 213 7.09 -12.98 3.91
N LEU A 214 7.97 -13.87 4.39
CA LEU A 214 9.16 -14.29 3.63
C LEU A 214 8.78 -15.02 2.34
N THR A 215 7.80 -15.93 2.38
CA THR A 215 7.34 -16.66 1.20
C THR A 215 6.74 -15.72 0.17
N VAL A 216 5.92 -14.75 0.60
CA VAL A 216 5.37 -13.73 -0.32
C VAL A 216 6.52 -12.94 -0.96
N ALA A 217 7.44 -12.40 -0.19
CA ALA A 217 8.58 -11.64 -0.74
C ALA A 217 9.43 -12.49 -1.69
N ALA A 218 9.77 -13.73 -1.31
CA ALA A 218 10.61 -14.61 -2.10
C ALA A 218 9.98 -14.99 -3.45
N ILE A 219 8.65 -15.18 -3.50
CA ILE A 219 7.92 -15.45 -4.75
C ILE A 219 7.92 -14.21 -5.65
N LEU A 220 7.83 -13.01 -5.08
CA LEU A 220 7.78 -11.76 -5.85
C LEU A 220 9.16 -11.32 -6.35
N THR A 221 10.26 -11.67 -5.69
CA THR A 221 11.62 -11.32 -6.11
C THR A 221 11.93 -11.61 -7.59
N PRO A 222 11.71 -12.83 -8.14
CA PRO A 222 11.98 -13.06 -9.56
C PRO A 222 11.08 -12.24 -10.48
N VAL A 223 9.84 -11.95 -10.07
CA VAL A 223 8.92 -11.10 -10.84
C VAL A 223 9.39 -9.65 -10.82
N GLN A 224 9.87 -9.16 -9.67
CA GLN A 224 10.45 -7.82 -9.53
C GLN A 224 11.65 -7.62 -10.45
N LEU A 225 12.53 -8.62 -10.57
CA LEU A 225 13.69 -8.54 -11.47
C LEU A 225 13.23 -8.37 -12.92
N TYR A 226 12.26 -9.16 -13.37
CA TYR A 226 11.73 -9.06 -14.72
C TYR A 226 10.98 -7.75 -15.00
N VAL A 227 10.27 -7.21 -14.01
CA VAL A 227 9.53 -5.94 -14.14
C VAL A 227 10.44 -4.72 -14.00
N GLY A 228 11.60 -4.88 -13.35
CA GLY A 228 12.58 -3.81 -13.12
C GLY A 228 13.64 -3.66 -14.20
N ASP A 229 13.89 -4.70 -14.99
CA ASP A 229 14.74 -4.68 -16.18
C ASP A 229 13.97 -4.19 -17.42
#